data_AF-A0A2N0KFE9-F1
#
_entry.id   AF-A0A2N0KFE9-F1
#
_cell.length_a   1.000
_cell.length_b   1.000
_cell.length_c   1.000
_cell.angle_alpha   90.00
_cell.angle_beta   90.00
_cell.angle_gamma   90.00
#
_symmetry.space_group_name_H-M   'P 1'
#
loop_
_entity.id
_entity.type
_entity.pdbx_description
1 polymer ?
#
loop_
_entity_poly.entity_id
_entity_poly.type
_entity_poly.pdbx_seq_one_letter_code
_entity_poly.pdbx_strand_id
1 'polypeptide(L)'
;MEWLLLLLVAAAAAAYVGWPRNEDVFIDATAADRLRMQRGALLGELAELDQDLALGRISAEDRRTGRRALAPDLRAVTEALQSLNEPLDLPAPAPTAAQTPAPTEAGS
;
A
#
# COMPACT_ATOMS: atom_id res chain seq x y z
N MET A 1 43.42 -27.30 -9.20
CA MET A 1 42.27 -26.55 -9.74
C MET A 1 41.31 -26.04 -8.64
N GLU A 2 41.37 -26.55 -7.40
CA GLU A 2 40.50 -26.10 -6.28
C GLU A 2 40.77 -24.66 -5.78
N TRP A 3 42.03 -24.19 -5.81
CA TRP A 3 42.37 -22.84 -5.31
C TRP A 3 41.75 -21.70 -6.13
N LEU A 4 41.44 -21.94 -7.41
CA LEU A 4 40.77 -20.95 -8.27
C LEU A 4 39.31 -20.74 -7.86
N LEU A 5 38.62 -21.79 -7.41
CA LEU A 5 37.25 -21.69 -6.89
C LEU A 5 37.23 -20.91 -5.57
N LEU A 6 38.21 -21.14 -4.70
CA LEU A 6 38.33 -20.41 -3.43
C LEU A 6 38.57 -18.91 -3.64
N LEU A 7 39.41 -18.54 -4.60
CA LEU A 7 39.63 -17.14 -4.97
C LEU A 7 38.39 -16.48 -5.56
N LEU A 8 37.62 -17.20 -6.38
CA LEU A 8 36.37 -16.70 -6.97
C LEU A 8 35.30 -16.45 -5.89
N VAL A 9 35.15 -17.38 -4.95
CA VAL A 9 34.23 -17.25 -3.82
C VAL A 9 34.64 -16.10 -2.91
N ALA A 10 35.94 -15.97 -2.61
CA ALA A 10 36.46 -14.89 -1.79
C ALA A 10 36.25 -13.51 -2.45
N ALA A 11 36.43 -13.40 -3.76
CA ALA A 11 36.19 -12.17 -4.52
C ALA A 11 34.70 -11.79 -4.54
N ALA A 12 33.80 -12.77 -4.71
CA ALA A 12 32.36 -12.54 -4.65
C ALA A 12 31.90 -12.08 -3.25
N ALA A 13 32.46 -12.68 -2.20
CA ALA A 13 32.19 -12.27 -0.82
C ALA A 13 32.72 -10.87 -0.52
N ALA A 14 33.94 -10.53 -0.98
CA ALA A 14 34.50 -9.20 -0.82
C ALA A 14 33.69 -8.13 -1.57
N ALA A 15 33.19 -8.45 -2.77
CA ALA A 15 32.29 -7.58 -3.52
C ALA A 15 30.94 -7.39 -2.81
N TYR A 16 30.40 -8.44 -2.17
CA TYR A 16 29.17 -8.36 -1.37
C TYR A 16 29.34 -7.50 -0.11
N VAL A 17 30.48 -7.61 0.57
CA VAL A 17 30.78 -6.83 1.79
C VAL A 17 31.14 -5.38 1.47
N GLY A 18 31.83 -5.14 0.35
CA GLY A 18 32.20 -3.80 -0.11
C GLY A 18 31.11 -3.07 -0.89
N TRP A 19 29.97 -3.73 -1.15
CA TRP A 19 28.86 -3.08 -1.84
C TRP A 19 28.22 -2.06 -0.91
N PRO A 20 28.16 -0.76 -1.27
CA PRO A 20 27.52 0.24 -0.45
C PRO A 20 26.05 -0.14 -0.32
N ARG A 21 25.67 -0.65 0.86
CA ARG A 21 24.30 -0.96 1.20
C ARG A 21 23.54 0.36 1.26
N ASN A 22 22.66 0.55 0.28
CA ASN A 22 21.68 1.62 0.24
C ASN A 22 20.58 1.27 1.27
N GLU A 23 20.87 1.43 2.57
CA GLU A 23 20.01 0.95 3.65
C GLU A 23 18.67 1.71 3.74
N ASP A 24 18.64 2.99 3.36
CA ASP A 24 17.44 3.81 3.42
C ASP A 24 16.33 3.32 2.47
N VAL A 25 16.69 2.90 1.25
CA VAL A 25 15.72 2.35 0.27
C VAL A 25 15.22 0.96 0.68
N PHE A 26 16.03 0.21 1.43
CA PHE A 26 15.67 -1.14 1.86
C PHE A 26 14.71 -1.14 3.06
N ILE A 27 14.84 -0.17 3.97
CA ILE A 27 13.93 -0.03 5.11
C ILE A 27 12.51 0.31 4.62
N ASP A 28 12.37 1.27 3.70
CA ASP A 28 11.07 1.64 3.13
C ASP A 28 10.43 0.51 2.30
N ALA A 29 11.24 -0.24 1.54
CA ALA A 29 10.75 -1.40 0.80
C ALA A 29 10.18 -2.48 1.75
N THR A 30 10.86 -2.77 2.86
CA THR A 30 10.36 -3.74 3.84
C THR A 30 9.12 -3.26 4.61
N ALA A 31 9.01 -1.96 4.89
CA ALA A 31 7.83 -1.38 5.51
C ALA A 31 6.61 -1.44 4.58
N ALA A 32 6.81 -1.08 3.30
CA ALA A 32 5.77 -1.19 2.27
C ALA A 32 5.31 -2.64 2.06
N ASP A 33 6.23 -3.61 2.04
CA ASP A 33 5.89 -5.03 1.90
C ASP A 33 5.09 -5.56 3.09
N ARG A 34 5.44 -5.16 4.32
CA ARG A 34 4.65 -5.51 5.52
C ARG A 34 3.23 -4.96 5.43
N LEU A 35 3.06 -3.70 5.02
CA LEU A 35 1.75 -3.09 4.84
C LEU A 35 0.94 -3.75 3.70
N ARG A 36 1.60 -4.17 2.60
CA ARG A 36 0.95 -4.96 1.53
C ARG A 36 0.45 -6.31 2.04
N MET A 37 1.25 -7.01 2.84
CA MET A 37 0.82 -8.26 3.47
C MET A 37 -0.36 -8.03 4.42
N GLN A 38 -0.31 -6.98 5.24
CA GLN A 38 -1.40 -6.64 6.16
C GLN A 38 -2.69 -6.28 5.40
N ARG A 39 -2.59 -5.53 4.30
CA ARG A 39 -3.72 -5.26 3.40
C ARG A 39 -4.30 -6.56 2.83
N GLY A 40 -3.44 -7.49 2.41
CA GLY A 40 -3.84 -8.80 1.92
C GLY A 40 -4.60 -9.61 2.96
N ALA A 41 -4.11 -9.65 4.20
CA ALA A 41 -4.76 -10.32 5.31
C ALA A 41 -6.16 -9.75 5.59
N LEU A 42 -6.28 -8.42 5.72
CA LEU A 42 -7.56 -7.74 5.95
C LEU A 42 -8.58 -7.96 4.82
N LEU A 43 -8.11 -8.00 3.56
CA LEU A 43 -8.96 -8.35 2.41
C LEU A 43 -9.38 -9.83 2.42
N GLY A 44 -8.49 -10.71 2.88
CA GLY A 44 -8.80 -12.12 3.10
C GLY A 44 -9.90 -12.30 4.14
N GLU A 45 -9.79 -11.64 5.29
CA GLU A 45 -10.82 -11.65 6.34
C GLU A 45 -12.16 -11.11 5.83
N LEU A 46 -12.14 -10.06 5.00
CA LEU A 46 -13.34 -9.53 4.37
C LEU A 46 -13.99 -10.56 3.42
N ALA A 47 -13.18 -11.29 2.65
CA ALA A 47 -13.67 -12.34 1.77
C ALA A 47 -14.22 -13.55 2.54
N GLU A 48 -13.63 -13.89 3.69
CA GLU A 48 -14.11 -14.93 4.58
C GLU A 48 -15.49 -14.59 5.15
N LEU A 49 -15.71 -13.34 5.61
CA LEU A 49 -17.04 -12.88 6.03
C LEU A 49 -18.09 -12.99 4.91
N ASP A 50 -17.70 -12.69 3.68
CA ASP A 50 -18.58 -12.80 2.52
C ASP A 50 -18.89 -14.28 2.21
N GLN A 51 -17.90 -15.17 2.34
CA GLN A 51 -18.06 -16.61 2.17
C GLN A 51 -18.92 -17.21 3.28
N ASP A 52 -18.72 -16.83 4.53
CA ASP A 52 -19.48 -17.32 5.67
C ASP A 52 -20.95 -16.88 5.59
N LEU A 53 -21.22 -15.67 5.09
CA LEU A 53 -22.59 -15.26 4.77
C LEU A 53 -23.19 -16.15 3.66
N ALA A 54 -22.44 -16.40 2.59
CA ALA A 54 -22.89 -17.24 1.48
C ALA A 54 -23.15 -18.69 1.90
N LEU A 55 -22.37 -19.20 2.87
CA LEU A 55 -22.54 -20.52 3.48
C LEU A 55 -23.62 -20.55 4.59
N GLY A 56 -24.20 -19.40 4.94
CA GLY A 56 -25.21 -19.27 5.99
C GLY A 56 -24.68 -19.51 7.41
N ARG A 57 -23.35 -19.39 7.61
CA ARG A 57 -22.69 -19.56 8.92
C ARG A 57 -22.86 -18.33 9.81
N ILE A 58 -22.97 -17.16 9.21
CA ILE A 58 -23.19 -15.88 9.90
C ILE A 58 -24.42 -15.16 9.33
N SER A 59 -25.00 -14.25 10.11
CA SER A 59 -26.09 -13.41 9.63
C SER A 59 -25.59 -12.20 8.81
N ALA A 60 -26.51 -11.57 8.08
CA ALA A 60 -26.19 -10.33 7.36
C ALA A 60 -25.78 -9.17 8.31
N GLU A 61 -26.25 -9.17 9.55
CA GLU A 61 -25.85 -8.16 10.54
C GLU A 61 -24.46 -8.43 11.11
N ASP A 62 -24.10 -9.70 11.30
CA ASP A 62 -22.74 -10.09 11.69
C ASP A 62 -21.73 -9.68 10.61
N ARG A 63 -22.06 -9.91 9.33
CA ARG A 63 -21.25 -9.41 8.20
C ARG A 63 -21.09 -7.89 8.25
N ARG A 64 -22.16 -7.13 8.44
CA ARG A 64 -22.09 -5.66 8.50
C ARG A 64 -21.23 -5.18 9.66
N THR A 65 -21.36 -5.82 10.81
CA THR A 65 -20.58 -5.51 12.01
C THR A 65 -19.11 -5.81 11.79
N GLY A 66 -18.77 -6.99 11.23
CA GLY A 66 -17.41 -7.34 10.85
C GLY A 66 -16.79 -6.37 9.83
N ARG A 67 -17.55 -5.98 8.80
CA ARG A 67 -17.11 -4.97 7.82
C ARG A 67 -16.83 -3.61 8.45
N ARG A 68 -17.67 -3.17 9.39
CA ARG A 68 -17.45 -1.90 10.11
C ARG A 68 -16.22 -1.97 11.00
N ALA A 69 -15.95 -3.12 11.61
CA ALA A 69 -14.77 -3.32 12.45
C ALA A 69 -13.46 -3.29 11.64
N LEU A 70 -13.44 -3.87 10.43
CA LEU A 70 -12.25 -3.93 9.56
C LEU A 70 -12.00 -2.65 8.74
N ALA A 71 -13.03 -1.82 8.53
CA ALA A 71 -12.95 -0.58 7.77
C ALA A 71 -11.85 0.41 8.23
N PRO A 72 -11.70 0.73 9.53
CA PRO A 72 -10.66 1.65 9.99
C PRO A 72 -9.24 1.13 9.71
N ASP A 73 -8.99 -0.16 9.92
CA ASP A 73 -7.67 -0.77 9.72
C ASP A 73 -7.30 -0.79 8.23
N LEU A 74 -8.25 -1.15 7.36
CA LEU A 74 -8.06 -1.07 5.91
C LEU A 74 -7.74 0.36 5.45
N ARG A 75 -8.39 1.36 6.04
CA ARG A 75 -8.13 2.78 5.75
C ARG A 75 -6.72 3.18 6.19
N ALA A 76 -6.34 2.84 7.43
CA ALA A 76 -5.01 3.15 7.97
C ALA A 76 -3.88 2.51 7.14
N VAL A 77 -4.03 1.24 6.75
CA VAL A 77 -3.04 0.54 5.92
C VAL A 77 -2.97 1.15 4.51
N THR A 78 -4.10 1.55 3.94
CA THR A 78 -4.14 2.19 2.61
C THR A 78 -3.49 3.57 2.65
N GLU A 79 -3.78 4.38 3.67
CA GLU A 79 -3.16 5.70 3.88
C GLU A 79 -1.65 5.56 4.11
N ALA A 80 -1.19 4.58 4.90
CA ALA A 80 0.22 4.31 5.12
C ALA A 80 0.94 3.85 3.84
N LEU A 81 0.31 3.00 3.03
CA LEU A 81 0.85 2.61 1.72
C LEU A 81 0.94 3.79 0.75
N GLN A 82 -0.04 4.70 0.80
CA GLN A 82 -0.03 5.91 -0.01
C GLN A 82 1.13 6.84 0.39
N SER A 83 1.33 7.07 1.69
CA SER A 83 2.45 7.91 2.17
C SER A 83 3.83 7.36 1.83
N LEU A 84 3.98 6.04 1.74
CA LEU A 84 5.25 5.39 1.37
C LEU A 84 5.50 5.37 -0.14
N ASN A 85 4.45 5.49 -0.96
CA ASN A 85 4.54 5.47 -2.41
C ASN A 85 4.59 6.87 -3.03
N GLU A 86 4.61 7.92 -2.20
CA GLU A 86 4.62 9.33 -2.60
C GLU A 86 6.02 9.95 -2.40
N PRO A 87 6.90 9.95 -3.42
CA PRO A 87 7.95 10.95 -3.51
C PRO A 87 7.41 12.12 -4.35
N LEU A 88 6.48 12.91 -3.82
CA LEU A 88 6.03 14.11 -4.53
C LEU A 88 6.13 15.38 -3.69
N ASP A 89 7.11 16.18 -4.09
CA ASP A 89 6.97 17.62 -4.29
C ASP A 89 5.68 17.91 -5.09
N LEU A 90 4.53 17.90 -4.41
CA LEU A 90 3.25 18.30 -5.00
C LEU A 90 3.15 19.82 -4.93
N PRO A 91 3.16 20.55 -6.07
CA PRO A 91 2.82 21.96 -6.05
C PRO A 91 1.37 22.10 -5.55
N ALA A 92 1.20 22.97 -4.54
CA ALA A 92 -0.06 23.23 -3.87
C ALA A 92 -1.23 23.37 -4.87
N PRO A 93 -2.43 22.85 -4.55
CA PRO A 93 -3.58 22.99 -5.43
C PRO A 93 -3.82 24.47 -5.70
N ALA A 94 -3.79 24.85 -6.99
CA ALA A 94 -4.04 26.21 -7.43
C ALA A 94 -5.40 26.70 -6.87
N PRO A 95 -5.51 27.95 -6.40
CA PRO A 95 -6.75 28.47 -5.87
C PRO A 95 -7.84 28.34 -6.93
N THR A 96 -8.94 27.71 -6.55
CA THR A 96 -10.17 27.60 -7.31
C THR A 96 -10.55 28.98 -7.84
N ALA A 97 -10.22 29.24 -9.11
CA ALA A 97 -10.69 30.42 -9.80
C ALA A 97 -12.21 30.30 -9.90
N ALA A 98 -12.88 31.21 -9.20
CA ALA A 98 -14.28 31.56 -9.25
C ALA A 98 -15.07 30.91 -10.40
N GLN A 99 -16.04 30.07 -10.03
CA GLN A 99 -17.18 29.78 -10.88
C GLN A 99 -17.88 31.11 -11.18
N THR A 100 -17.63 31.65 -12.38
CA THR A 100 -18.44 32.74 -12.95
C THR A 100 -19.85 32.18 -13.22
N PRO A 101 -20.91 32.68 -12.57
CA PRO A 101 -22.27 32.22 -12.85
C PRO A 101 -22.71 32.61 -14.27
N ALA A 102 -23.47 31.71 -14.90
CA ALA A 102 -24.00 31.81 -16.25
C ALA A 102 -24.86 33.07 -16.48
N PRO A 103 -24.86 33.67 -17.68
CA PRO A 103 -25.88 34.65 -18.05
C PRO A 103 -27.20 33.94 -18.36
N THR A 104 -28.24 34.31 -17.63
CA THR A 104 -29.64 34.07 -17.96
C THR A 104 -30.04 35.01 -19.12
N GLU A 105 -30.29 34.45 -20.30
CA GLU A 105 -31.15 35.06 -21.33
C GLU A 105 -32.38 34.14 -21.42
N ALA A 106 -33.59 34.44 -20.92
CA ALA A 106 -34.45 35.62 -21.05
C ALA A 106 -34.85 35.93 -22.51
N GLY A 107 -35.82 35.15 -23.02
CA GLY A 107 -36.96 35.65 -23.81
C GLY A 107 -36.73 36.15 -25.24
N SER A 108 -37.31 35.44 -26.20
CA SER A 108 -38.29 35.95 -27.18
C SER A 108 -38.98 34.79 -27.88
#